data_AF-A0A0C2JU51-F1
#
_entry.id   AF-A0A0C2JU51-F1
#
_cell.length_a   1.000
_cell.length_b   1.000
_cell.length_c   1.000
_cell.angle_alpha   90.00
_cell.angle_beta   90.00
_cell.angle_gamma   90.00
#
_symmetry.space_group_name_H-M   'P 1'
#
loop_
_entity.id
_entity.type
_entity.pdbx_description
1 polymer ?
#
loop_
_entity_poly.entity_id
_entity_poly.type
_entity_poly.pdbx_seq_one_letter_code
_entity_poly.pdbx_strand_id
1 'polypeptide(L)'
;MISCIIVDKLRENIRTVVNICLTTENDDMAWLLMYMLRMVSRLKLFEKIDLEISHYYTITHNMFLKVLENKMQIMDLYPLSKIWICAFRVKNNTFQIDTLDKLTTIATIFCIDLSRKLSKVVSGFGKFKMTENTKLRLHIIYLTLIAFPLVNYLANHWVYKMLLKLHSYAQRFIEKNVYAEFPFENKFVFTQYYIKSLVTLNIRVSNLDRKMIYWVFDILSTTQVLSNLFYSSELHYSYLYSYYILDMFEVS
;
A
#
# COMPACT_ATOMS: atom_id res chain seq x y z
N MET A 1 -3.48 36.40 12.05
CA MET A 1 -4.91 36.56 11.70
C MET A 1 -5.21 36.09 10.28
N ILE A 2 -4.49 36.56 9.24
CA ILE A 2 -4.73 36.17 7.83
C ILE A 2 -4.64 34.64 7.59
N SER A 3 -3.72 33.93 8.25
CA SER A 3 -3.59 32.47 8.05
C SER A 3 -4.76 31.66 8.62
N CYS A 4 -5.49 32.18 9.63
CA CYS A 4 -6.66 31.49 10.18
C CYS A 4 -7.85 31.61 9.23
N ILE A 5 -8.10 32.81 8.70
CA ILE A 5 -9.20 33.09 7.77
C ILE A 5 -9.12 32.19 6.52
N ILE A 6 -7.92 31.99 5.99
CA ILE A 6 -7.69 31.12 4.81
C ILE A 6 -8.00 29.65 5.13
N VAL A 7 -7.60 29.16 6.32
CA VAL A 7 -7.83 27.77 6.72
C VAL A 7 -9.31 27.49 6.96
N ASP A 8 -10.03 28.43 7.57
CA ASP A 8 -11.47 28.28 7.82
C ASP A 8 -12.26 28.25 6.52
N LYS A 9 -11.94 29.15 5.56
CA LYS A 9 -12.58 29.13 4.25
C LYS A 9 -12.26 27.86 3.46
N LEU A 10 -11.01 27.38 3.54
CA LEU A 10 -10.62 26.12 2.93
C LEU A 10 -11.38 24.93 3.53
N ARG A 11 -11.54 24.89 4.85
CA ARG A 11 -12.31 23.85 5.55
C ARG A 11 -13.77 23.85 5.10
N GLU A 12 -14.40 25.02 5.05
CA GLU A 12 -15.78 25.18 4.58
C GLU A 12 -15.93 24.68 3.14
N ASN A 13 -15.04 25.09 2.23
CA ASN A 13 -15.08 24.68 0.84
C ASN A 13 -14.90 23.16 0.68
N ILE A 14 -13.96 22.54 1.42
CA ILE A 14 -13.78 21.08 1.39
C ILE A 14 -15.04 20.38 1.86
N ARG A 15 -15.66 20.84 2.96
CA ARG A 15 -16.90 20.27 3.48
C ARG A 15 -18.04 20.36 2.46
N THR A 16 -18.21 21.51 1.82
CA THR A 16 -19.21 21.69 0.77
C THR A 16 -18.98 20.73 -0.40
N VAL A 17 -17.74 20.60 -0.89
CA VAL A 17 -17.42 19.68 -1.98
C VAL A 17 -17.66 18.21 -1.57
N VAL A 18 -17.26 17.81 -0.36
CA VAL A 18 -17.53 16.46 0.17
C VAL A 18 -19.03 16.17 0.19
N ASN A 19 -19.85 17.09 0.71
CA ASN A 19 -21.30 16.91 0.76
C ASN A 19 -21.91 16.77 -0.64
N ILE A 20 -21.43 17.55 -1.62
CA ILE A 20 -21.87 17.44 -3.02
C ILE A 20 -21.47 16.07 -3.59
N CYS A 21 -20.23 15.61 -3.35
CA CYS A 21 -19.78 14.29 -3.83
C CYS A 21 -20.66 13.15 -3.29
N LEU A 22 -21.04 13.21 -2.01
CA LEU A 22 -21.85 12.18 -1.36
C LEU A 22 -23.31 12.18 -1.80
N THR A 23 -23.85 13.34 -2.22
CA THR A 23 -25.27 13.48 -2.58
C THR A 23 -25.54 13.32 -4.07
N THR A 24 -24.59 13.69 -4.92
CA THR A 24 -24.79 13.73 -6.38
C THR A 24 -24.06 12.63 -7.14
N GLU A 25 -23.14 11.91 -6.48
CA GLU A 25 -22.21 10.96 -7.12
C GLU A 25 -21.45 11.54 -8.34
N ASN A 26 -21.31 12.87 -8.38
CA ASN A 26 -20.69 13.59 -9.50
C ASN A 26 -19.17 13.39 -9.51
N ASP A 27 -18.65 12.80 -10.59
CA ASP A 27 -17.23 12.49 -10.74
C ASP A 27 -16.33 13.72 -10.81
N ASP A 28 -16.78 14.79 -11.46
CA ASP A 28 -16.01 16.03 -11.56
C ASP A 28 -15.78 16.63 -10.17
N MET A 29 -16.77 16.52 -9.29
CA MET A 29 -16.66 16.97 -7.90
C MET A 29 -15.69 16.10 -7.09
N ALA A 30 -15.70 14.78 -7.33
CA ALA A 30 -14.76 13.87 -6.68
C ALA A 30 -13.30 14.14 -7.12
N TRP A 31 -13.08 14.42 -8.40
CA TRP A 31 -11.78 14.86 -8.92
C TRP A 31 -11.37 16.23 -8.35
N LEU A 32 -12.28 17.19 -8.28
CA LEU A 32 -12.03 18.49 -7.66
C LEU A 32 -11.60 18.33 -6.19
N LEU A 33 -12.30 17.49 -5.42
CA LEU A 33 -11.94 17.17 -4.05
C LEU A 33 -10.52 16.59 -3.98
N MET A 34 -10.19 15.65 -4.85
CA MET A 34 -8.85 15.06 -4.89
C MET A 34 -7.77 16.13 -5.17
N TYR A 35 -8.01 17.08 -6.07
CA TYR A 35 -7.09 18.20 -6.33
C TYR A 35 -6.94 19.11 -5.10
N MET A 36 -8.04 19.45 -4.43
CA MET A 36 -8.02 20.24 -3.20
C MET A 36 -7.22 19.54 -2.10
N LEU A 37 -7.51 18.26 -1.82
CA LEU A 37 -6.81 17.47 -0.81
C LEU A 37 -5.32 17.28 -1.15
N ARG A 38 -4.98 17.16 -2.44
CA ARG A 38 -3.59 17.14 -2.87
C ARG A 38 -2.87 18.45 -2.56
N MET A 39 -3.52 19.60 -2.74
CA MET A 39 -2.97 20.91 -2.34
C MET A 39 -2.81 20.98 -0.81
N VAL A 40 -3.82 20.56 -0.05
CA VAL A 40 -3.76 20.51 1.42
C VAL A 40 -2.60 19.63 1.92
N SER A 41 -2.40 18.45 1.30
CA SER A 41 -1.28 17.54 1.58
C SER A 41 0.07 18.20 1.35
N ARG A 42 0.23 18.91 0.23
CA ARG A 42 1.47 19.63 -0.11
C ARG A 42 1.78 20.75 0.89
N LEU A 43 0.75 21.45 1.36
CA LEU A 43 0.88 22.53 2.33
C LEU A 43 0.96 22.05 3.78
N LYS A 44 0.90 20.72 4.03
CA LYS A 44 0.89 20.11 5.36
C LYS A 44 -0.24 20.66 6.25
N LEU A 45 -1.41 20.96 5.65
CA LEU A 45 -2.57 21.50 6.36
C LEU A 45 -3.60 20.42 6.75
N PHE A 46 -3.27 19.13 6.58
CA PHE A 46 -4.17 18.01 6.88
C PHE A 46 -4.64 18.00 8.34
N GLU A 47 -3.76 18.30 9.29
CA GLU A 47 -4.11 18.37 10.72
C GLU A 47 -5.03 19.56 11.06
N LYS A 48 -5.16 20.53 10.16
CA LYS A 48 -5.99 21.73 10.35
C LYS A 48 -7.35 21.62 9.67
N ILE A 49 -7.53 20.68 8.75
CA ILE A 49 -8.81 20.41 8.13
C ILE A 49 -9.50 19.30 8.91
N ASP A 50 -10.78 19.51 9.20
CA ASP A 50 -11.62 18.50 9.83
C ASP A 50 -12.24 17.64 8.72
N LEU A 51 -11.42 16.76 8.15
CA LEU A 51 -11.84 15.83 7.11
C LEU A 51 -12.34 14.54 7.75
N GLU A 52 -13.62 14.27 7.61
CA GLU A 52 -14.19 12.99 7.99
C GLU A 52 -13.68 11.89 7.05
N ILE A 53 -12.72 11.11 7.55
CA ILE A 53 -12.01 10.10 6.74
C ILE A 53 -12.97 9.00 6.25
N SER A 54 -14.05 8.73 6.98
CA SER A 54 -15.12 7.81 6.57
C SER A 54 -15.81 8.29 5.28
N HIS A 55 -16.16 9.57 5.19
CA HIS A 55 -16.72 10.15 3.96
C HIS A 55 -15.69 10.15 2.82
N TYR A 56 -14.44 10.48 3.12
CA TYR A 56 -13.37 10.40 2.14
C TYR A 56 -13.14 8.98 1.61
N TYR A 57 -13.30 7.96 2.46
CA TYR A 57 -13.28 6.56 2.05
C TYR A 57 -14.38 6.26 1.03
N THR A 58 -15.63 6.59 1.34
CA THR A 58 -16.78 6.35 0.44
C THR A 58 -16.54 6.99 -0.92
N ILE A 59 -16.12 8.25 -0.96
CA ILE A 59 -15.82 8.96 -2.22
C ILE A 59 -14.69 8.25 -2.98
N THR A 60 -13.60 7.91 -2.29
CA THR A 60 -12.46 7.24 -2.90
C THR A 60 -12.83 5.86 -3.45
N HIS A 61 -13.64 5.09 -2.73
CA HIS A 61 -14.10 3.78 -3.14
C HIS A 61 -14.98 3.89 -4.40
N ASN A 62 -15.92 4.84 -4.44
CA ASN A 62 -16.77 5.08 -5.61
C ASN A 62 -15.95 5.52 -6.83
N MET A 63 -15.01 6.46 -6.66
CA MET A 63 -14.08 6.85 -7.72
C MET A 63 -13.29 5.65 -8.25
N PHE A 64 -12.83 4.79 -7.34
CA PHE A 64 -12.03 3.64 -7.67
C PHE A 64 -12.82 2.61 -8.50
N LEU A 65 -14.05 2.29 -8.09
CA LEU A 65 -14.94 1.41 -8.86
C LEU A 65 -15.20 1.95 -10.27
N LYS A 66 -15.52 3.24 -10.40
CA LYS A 66 -15.74 3.86 -11.71
C LYS A 66 -14.50 3.84 -12.62
N VAL A 67 -13.31 4.02 -12.07
CA VAL A 67 -12.06 3.91 -12.84
C VAL A 67 -11.86 2.48 -13.37
N LEU A 68 -12.22 1.48 -12.57
CA LEU A 68 -12.18 0.08 -13.01
C LEU A 68 -13.19 -0.23 -14.11
N GLU A 69 -14.43 0.26 -13.98
CA GLU A 69 -15.51 0.04 -14.96
C GLU A 69 -15.23 0.74 -16.29
N ASN A 70 -14.83 2.00 -16.24
CA ASN A 70 -14.63 2.84 -17.43
C ASN A 70 -13.30 2.56 -18.15
N LYS A 71 -12.49 1.60 -17.66
CA LYS A 71 -11.12 1.34 -18.14
C LYS A 71 -10.27 2.62 -18.22
N MET A 72 -10.57 3.61 -17.36
CA MET A 72 -9.81 4.85 -17.29
C MET A 72 -8.37 4.54 -16.87
N GLN A 73 -7.47 5.49 -17.11
CA GLN A 73 -6.07 5.31 -16.75
C GLN A 73 -5.94 5.23 -15.22
N ILE A 74 -5.76 4.00 -14.70
CA ILE A 74 -5.49 3.69 -13.29
C ILE A 74 -4.37 4.57 -12.72
N MET A 75 -3.48 5.07 -13.58
CA MET A 75 -2.39 5.97 -13.21
C MET A 75 -2.89 7.26 -12.55
N ASP A 76 -4.08 7.77 -12.86
CA ASP A 76 -4.61 9.01 -12.30
C ASP A 76 -4.95 8.90 -10.81
N LEU A 77 -5.02 7.68 -10.27
CA LEU A 77 -5.27 7.40 -8.85
C LEU A 77 -4.02 7.53 -7.97
N TYR A 78 -2.82 7.76 -8.54
CA TYR A 78 -1.59 7.88 -7.75
C TYR A 78 -1.64 8.96 -6.63
N PRO A 79 -2.33 10.12 -6.78
CA PRO A 79 -2.41 11.12 -5.73
C PRO A 79 -3.11 10.59 -4.47
N LEU A 80 -4.07 9.67 -4.61
CA LEU A 80 -4.82 9.08 -3.50
C LEU A 80 -3.88 8.41 -2.49
N SER A 81 -2.85 7.70 -2.95
CA SER A 81 -1.86 7.06 -2.08
C SER A 81 -1.12 8.05 -1.17
N LYS A 82 -0.95 9.31 -1.61
CA LYS A 82 -0.35 10.35 -0.75
C LYS A 82 -1.36 10.92 0.22
N ILE A 83 -2.60 11.14 -0.24
CA ILE A 83 -3.69 11.66 0.59
C ILE A 83 -4.01 10.68 1.72
N TRP A 84 -4.14 9.39 1.44
CA TRP A 84 -4.36 8.34 2.44
C TRP A 84 -3.28 8.28 3.51
N ILE A 85 -2.02 8.42 3.12
CA ILE A 85 -0.91 8.48 4.08
C ILE A 85 -1.00 9.73 4.98
N CYS A 86 -1.45 10.87 4.43
CA CYS A 86 -1.71 12.04 5.26
C CYS A 86 -2.89 11.80 6.21
N ALA A 87 -3.99 11.22 5.72
CA ALA A 87 -5.17 10.87 6.52
C ALA A 87 -4.81 9.97 7.71
N PHE A 88 -4.03 8.90 7.48
CA PHE A 88 -3.60 7.99 8.57
C PHE A 88 -2.70 8.64 9.63
N ARG A 89 -2.06 9.76 9.30
CA ARG A 89 -1.17 10.46 10.24
C ARG A 89 -1.88 11.52 11.08
N VAL A 90 -3.14 11.82 10.78
CA VAL A 90 -3.92 12.77 11.58
C VAL A 90 -4.11 12.19 12.97
N LYS A 91 -3.70 12.92 14.03
CA LYS A 91 -3.70 12.44 15.42
C LYS A 91 -5.07 11.94 15.90
N ASN A 92 -6.14 12.58 15.45
CA ASN A 92 -7.52 12.27 15.85
C ASN A 92 -8.24 11.41 14.81
N ASN A 93 -7.50 10.69 13.96
CA ASN A 93 -8.11 9.82 12.97
C ASN A 93 -8.75 8.59 13.64
N THR A 94 -10.07 8.51 13.58
CA THR A 94 -10.85 7.37 14.08
C THR A 94 -11.08 6.29 13.02
N PHE A 95 -10.66 6.52 11.77
CA PHE A 95 -10.89 5.58 10.69
C PHE A 95 -10.12 4.27 10.92
N GLN A 96 -10.87 3.18 10.98
CA GLN A 96 -10.36 1.82 11.09
C GLN A 96 -10.54 1.07 9.77
N ILE A 97 -9.54 0.26 9.40
CA ILE A 97 -9.62 -0.71 8.30
C ILE A 97 -10.18 -2.01 8.90
N ASP A 98 -11.48 -2.01 9.15
CA ASP A 98 -12.24 -3.07 9.84
C ASP A 98 -13.00 -4.00 8.89
N THR A 99 -13.02 -3.69 7.58
CA THR A 99 -13.63 -4.54 6.55
C THR A 99 -12.63 -4.95 5.47
N LEU A 100 -12.89 -6.09 4.82
CA LEU A 100 -12.08 -6.54 3.68
C LEU A 100 -12.11 -5.53 2.53
N ASP A 101 -13.26 -4.91 2.25
CA ASP A 101 -13.38 -3.92 1.17
C ASP A 101 -12.54 -2.67 1.42
N LYS A 102 -12.49 -2.19 2.67
CA LYS A 102 -11.61 -1.08 3.06
C LYS A 102 -10.15 -1.48 2.86
N LEU A 103 -9.78 -2.67 3.32
CA LEU A 103 -8.42 -3.19 3.23
C LEU A 103 -7.96 -3.32 1.77
N THR A 104 -8.75 -4.00 0.92
CA THR A 104 -8.42 -4.25 -0.48
C THR A 104 -8.37 -2.97 -1.31
N THR A 105 -9.30 -2.03 -1.09
CA THR A 105 -9.34 -0.72 -1.76
C THR A 105 -8.06 0.06 -1.46
N ILE A 106 -7.73 0.24 -0.17
CA ILE A 106 -6.56 1.03 0.24
C ILE A 106 -5.26 0.34 -0.21
N ALA A 107 -5.16 -0.97 -0.04
CA ALA A 107 -3.99 -1.72 -0.49
C ALA A 107 -3.76 -1.61 -1.99
N THR A 108 -4.83 -1.60 -2.79
CA THR A 108 -4.70 -1.45 -4.23
C THR A 108 -4.23 -0.06 -4.62
N ILE A 109 -4.76 0.99 -3.99
CA ILE A 109 -4.25 2.37 -4.18
C ILE A 109 -2.74 2.43 -3.88
N PHE A 110 -2.29 1.72 -2.84
CA PHE A 110 -0.87 1.63 -2.52
C PHE A 110 -0.07 0.78 -3.50
N CYS A 111 -0.62 -0.32 -4.01
CA CYS A 111 0.00 -1.11 -5.07
C CYS A 111 0.25 -0.29 -6.33
N ILE A 112 -0.70 0.57 -6.73
CA ILE A 112 -0.56 1.46 -7.89
C ILE A 112 0.62 2.43 -7.70
N ASP A 113 0.69 3.13 -6.57
CA ASP A 113 1.78 4.10 -6.33
C ASP A 113 3.14 3.41 -6.18
N LEU A 114 3.22 2.28 -5.47
CA LEU A 114 4.48 1.53 -5.32
C LEU A 114 4.94 0.92 -6.64
N SER A 115 4.05 0.33 -7.43
CA SER A 115 4.36 -0.21 -8.77
C SER A 115 4.96 0.86 -9.66
N ARG A 116 4.36 2.06 -9.66
CA ARG A 116 4.88 3.21 -10.42
C ARG A 116 6.27 3.63 -9.94
N LYS A 117 6.50 3.69 -8.62
CA LYS A 117 7.82 4.05 -8.05
C LYS A 117 8.89 3.02 -8.42
N LEU A 118 8.59 1.74 -8.27
CA LEU A 118 9.50 0.66 -8.64
C LEU A 118 9.75 0.65 -10.15
N SER A 119 8.72 0.81 -10.97
CA SER A 119 8.86 0.91 -12.43
C SER A 119 9.80 2.02 -12.86
N LYS A 120 9.73 3.21 -12.24
CA LYS A 120 10.65 4.31 -12.56
C LYS A 120 12.10 3.91 -12.30
N VAL A 121 12.36 3.31 -11.14
CA VAL A 121 13.71 2.90 -10.73
C VAL A 121 14.23 1.76 -11.59
N VAL A 122 13.37 0.78 -11.91
CA VAL A 122 13.67 -0.31 -12.86
C VAL A 122 13.99 0.26 -14.24
N SER A 123 13.35 1.34 -14.67
CA SER A 123 13.68 2.04 -15.92
C SER A 123 14.91 2.96 -15.82
N GLY A 124 15.62 2.99 -14.70
CA GLY A 124 16.81 3.84 -14.49
C GLY A 124 16.50 5.26 -14.05
N PHE A 125 15.23 5.59 -13.77
CA PHE A 125 14.81 6.92 -13.34
C PHE A 125 14.70 7.01 -11.81
N GLY A 126 15.73 7.58 -11.19
CA GLY A 126 15.76 7.90 -9.76
C GLY A 126 16.06 6.69 -8.86
N LYS A 127 15.89 6.88 -7.54
CA LYS A 127 16.15 5.85 -6.50
C LYS A 127 14.88 5.48 -5.75
N PHE A 128 14.73 4.21 -5.38
CA PHE A 128 13.64 3.76 -4.51
C PHE A 128 14.06 3.96 -3.05
N LYS A 129 13.42 4.91 -2.35
CA LYS A 129 13.68 5.14 -0.93
C LYS A 129 12.63 4.44 -0.07
N MET A 130 13.09 3.53 0.80
CA MET A 130 12.25 2.97 1.85
C MET A 130 12.09 4.00 2.97
N THR A 131 10.91 4.61 3.06
CA THR A 131 10.54 5.56 4.11
C THR A 131 9.52 4.92 5.04
N GLU A 132 9.25 5.49 6.21
CA GLU A 132 8.16 5.02 7.09
C GLU A 132 6.80 4.98 6.38
N ASN A 133 6.56 5.91 5.44
CA ASN A 133 5.37 5.86 4.60
C ASN A 133 5.39 4.73 3.57
N THR A 134 6.56 4.34 3.08
CA THR A 134 6.69 3.18 2.19
C THR A 134 6.46 1.90 2.98
N LYS A 135 7.00 1.80 4.20
CA LYS A 135 6.78 0.68 5.12
C LYS A 135 5.29 0.54 5.45
N LEU A 136 4.60 1.60 5.89
CA LEU A 136 3.16 1.53 6.20
C LEU A 136 2.34 1.00 5.02
N ARG A 137 2.63 1.46 3.79
CA ARG A 137 1.99 0.93 2.57
C ARG A 137 2.24 -0.57 2.40
N LEU A 138 3.48 -1.02 2.56
CA LEU A 138 3.84 -2.43 2.46
C LEU A 138 3.17 -3.27 3.55
N HIS A 139 3.02 -2.77 4.78
CA HIS A 139 2.31 -3.49 5.84
C HIS A 139 0.83 -3.67 5.51
N ILE A 140 0.15 -2.65 4.99
CA ILE A 140 -1.26 -2.75 4.57
C ILE A 140 -1.42 -3.74 3.40
N ILE A 141 -0.48 -3.71 2.44
CA ILE A 141 -0.45 -4.68 1.33
C ILE A 141 -0.18 -6.09 1.85
N TYR A 142 0.75 -6.26 2.79
CA TYR A 142 1.06 -7.54 3.43
C TYR A 142 -0.15 -8.10 4.18
N LEU A 143 -0.86 -7.27 4.95
CA LEU A 143 -2.10 -7.65 5.61
C LEU A 143 -3.18 -8.07 4.60
N THR A 144 -3.25 -7.38 3.45
CA THR A 144 -4.15 -7.76 2.36
C THR A 144 -3.79 -9.11 1.76
N LEU A 145 -2.49 -9.43 1.62
CA LEU A 145 -2.05 -10.74 1.17
C LEU A 145 -2.37 -11.84 2.19
N ILE A 146 -2.33 -11.55 3.50
CA ILE A 146 -2.78 -12.49 4.54
C ILE A 146 -4.29 -12.73 4.42
N ALA A 147 -5.07 -11.67 4.27
CA ALA A 147 -6.53 -11.75 4.19
C ALA A 147 -7.03 -12.22 2.81
N PHE A 148 -6.15 -12.35 1.81
CA PHE A 148 -6.50 -12.62 0.43
C PHE A 148 -7.35 -13.90 0.22
N PRO A 149 -7.12 -15.02 0.93
CA PRO A 149 -7.98 -16.19 0.83
C PRO A 149 -9.45 -15.93 1.23
N LEU A 150 -9.70 -14.90 2.06
CA LEU A 150 -11.04 -14.49 2.47
C LEU A 150 -11.66 -13.49 1.49
N VAL A 151 -10.88 -12.91 0.59
CA VAL A 151 -11.36 -11.94 -0.40
C VAL A 151 -12.11 -12.68 -1.50
N ASN A 152 -13.36 -12.30 -1.75
CA ASN A 152 -14.13 -12.84 -2.87
C ASN A 152 -13.43 -12.51 -4.19
N TYR A 153 -12.80 -13.52 -4.79
CA TYR A 153 -12.03 -13.39 -6.02
C TYR A 153 -12.86 -12.84 -7.19
N LEU A 154 -14.12 -13.27 -7.32
CA LEU A 154 -14.99 -12.86 -8.41
C LEU A 154 -15.31 -11.35 -8.35
N ALA A 155 -15.57 -10.84 -7.15
CA ALA A 155 -15.84 -9.42 -6.94
C ALA A 155 -14.56 -8.56 -7.02
N ASN A 156 -13.40 -9.11 -6.65
CA ASN A 156 -12.17 -8.35 -6.41
C ASN A 156 -11.00 -8.76 -7.31
N HIS A 157 -11.28 -9.24 -8.52
CA HIS A 157 -10.26 -9.68 -9.48
C HIS A 157 -9.20 -8.59 -9.80
N TRP A 158 -9.56 -7.31 -9.63
CA TRP A 158 -8.67 -6.16 -9.79
C TRP A 158 -7.58 -6.10 -8.71
N VAL A 159 -7.87 -6.52 -7.48
CA VAL A 159 -6.88 -6.59 -6.38
C VAL A 159 -5.77 -7.56 -6.76
N TYR A 160 -6.14 -8.76 -7.24
CA TYR A 160 -5.20 -9.76 -7.72
C TYR A 160 -4.28 -9.20 -8.81
N LYS A 161 -4.87 -8.55 -9.83
CA LYS A 161 -4.11 -7.92 -10.93
C LYS A 161 -3.12 -6.87 -10.42
N MET A 162 -3.51 -6.07 -9.44
CA MET A 162 -2.66 -5.01 -8.88
C MET A 162 -1.54 -5.55 -7.99
N LEU A 163 -1.82 -6.59 -7.20
CA LEU A 163 -0.80 -7.30 -6.42
C LEU A 163 0.22 -8.00 -7.32
N LEU A 164 -0.25 -8.69 -8.37
CA LEU A 164 0.61 -9.35 -9.35
C LEU A 164 1.49 -8.33 -10.10
N LYS A 165 0.92 -7.19 -10.48
CA LYS A 165 1.66 -6.09 -11.09
C LYS A 165 2.76 -5.57 -10.15
N LEU A 166 2.44 -5.31 -8.88
CA LEU A 166 3.42 -4.87 -7.91
C LEU A 166 4.54 -5.90 -7.73
N HIS A 167 4.19 -7.18 -7.65
CA HIS A 167 5.14 -8.28 -7.52
C HIS A 167 6.12 -8.30 -8.70
N SER A 168 5.62 -8.19 -9.94
CA SER A 168 6.49 -8.18 -11.13
C SER A 168 7.52 -7.04 -11.12
N TYR A 169 7.16 -5.86 -10.61
CA TYR A 169 8.10 -4.76 -10.47
C TYR A 169 9.05 -4.94 -9.28
N ALA A 170 8.60 -5.58 -8.21
CA ALA A 170 9.45 -5.91 -7.07
C ALA A 170 10.53 -6.93 -7.47
N GLN A 171 10.16 -7.97 -8.23
CA GLN A 171 11.09 -8.95 -8.77
C GLN A 171 12.16 -8.28 -9.63
N ARG A 172 11.74 -7.46 -10.61
CA ARG A 172 12.68 -6.71 -11.47
C ARG A 172 13.57 -5.74 -10.69
N PHE A 173 13.07 -5.19 -9.58
CA PHE A 173 13.85 -4.33 -8.70
C PHE A 173 14.94 -5.12 -7.95
N ILE A 174 14.62 -6.33 -7.48
CA ILE A 174 15.58 -7.25 -6.84
C ILE A 174 16.64 -7.71 -7.85
N GLU A 175 16.23 -8.11 -9.06
CA GLU A 175 17.12 -8.57 -10.14
C GLU A 175 18.20 -7.54 -10.51
N LYS A 176 17.88 -6.24 -10.41
CA LYS A 176 18.84 -5.17 -10.68
C LYS A 176 19.84 -4.90 -9.56
N ASN A 177 19.84 -5.71 -8.51
CA ASN A 177 20.73 -5.60 -7.34
C ASN A 177 20.68 -4.25 -6.60
N VAL A 178 19.72 -3.37 -6.90
CA VAL A 178 19.49 -2.10 -6.17
C VAL A 178 19.08 -2.39 -4.73
N TYR A 179 18.51 -3.59 -4.51
CA TYR A 179 18.13 -4.11 -3.20
C TYR A 179 19.32 -4.25 -2.22
N ALA A 180 20.55 -4.46 -2.71
CA ALA A 180 21.72 -4.64 -1.87
C ALA A 180 22.05 -3.39 -1.02
N GLU A 181 21.67 -2.20 -1.47
CA GLU A 181 21.95 -0.92 -0.78
C GLU A 181 21.05 -0.67 0.45
N PHE A 182 20.01 -1.48 0.67
CA PHE A 182 19.07 -1.24 1.77
C PHE A 182 19.66 -1.64 3.13
N PRO A 183 19.37 -0.88 4.20
CA PRO A 183 19.63 -1.36 5.56
C PRO A 183 18.75 -2.58 5.84
N PHE A 184 19.19 -3.40 6.79
CA PHE A 184 18.58 -4.71 7.06
C PHE A 184 17.07 -4.63 7.32
N GLU A 185 16.60 -3.66 8.10
CA GLU A 185 15.18 -3.51 8.45
C GLU A 185 14.33 -3.22 7.21
N ASN A 186 14.86 -2.43 6.27
CA ASN A 186 14.17 -2.11 5.02
C ASN A 186 14.17 -3.31 4.07
N LYS A 187 15.26 -4.09 4.05
CA LYS A 187 15.36 -5.36 3.33
C LYS A 187 14.32 -6.35 3.84
N PHE A 188 14.24 -6.51 5.16
CA PHE A 188 13.32 -7.42 5.83
C PHE A 188 11.86 -7.11 5.48
N VAL A 189 11.40 -5.87 5.67
CA VAL A 189 10.00 -5.48 5.34
C VAL A 189 9.66 -5.71 3.87
N PHE A 190 10.57 -5.37 2.95
CA PHE A 190 10.35 -5.58 1.53
C PHE A 190 10.29 -7.07 1.18
N THR A 191 11.13 -7.88 1.81
CA THR A 191 11.16 -9.33 1.59
C THR A 191 9.94 -10.03 2.15
N GLN A 192 9.45 -9.63 3.33
CA GLN A 192 8.20 -10.16 3.88
C GLN A 192 7.04 -9.98 2.90
N TYR A 193 6.91 -8.77 2.33
CA TYR A 193 5.96 -8.52 1.25
C TYR A 193 6.20 -9.46 0.06
N TYR A 194 7.45 -9.54 -0.43
CA TYR A 194 7.78 -10.30 -1.63
C TYR A 194 7.46 -11.79 -1.48
N ILE A 195 7.95 -12.44 -0.42
CA ILE A 195 7.70 -13.86 -0.13
C ILE A 195 6.20 -14.10 0.01
N LYS A 196 5.50 -13.27 0.79
CA LYS A 196 4.06 -13.44 0.99
C LYS A 196 3.30 -13.28 -0.32
N SER A 197 3.74 -12.40 -1.22
CA SER A 197 3.13 -12.23 -2.54
C SER A 197 3.38 -13.42 -3.47
N LEU A 198 4.56 -14.05 -3.43
CA LEU A 198 4.82 -15.28 -4.20
C LEU A 198 3.82 -16.36 -3.85
N VAL A 199 3.72 -16.62 -2.54
CA VAL A 199 2.88 -17.67 -1.97
C VAL A 199 1.39 -17.40 -2.23
N THR A 200 0.91 -16.22 -1.82
CA THR A 200 -0.52 -15.89 -1.89
C THR A 200 -1.05 -15.84 -3.32
N LEU A 201 -0.22 -15.41 -4.27
CA LEU A 201 -0.60 -15.27 -5.68
C LEU A 201 -0.25 -16.52 -6.50
N ASN A 202 0.22 -17.60 -5.86
CA ASN A 202 0.67 -18.83 -6.49
C ASN A 202 1.64 -18.60 -7.66
N ILE A 203 2.66 -17.76 -7.43
CA ILE A 203 3.68 -17.43 -8.42
C ILE A 203 4.78 -18.48 -8.35
N ARG A 204 5.13 -19.05 -9.51
CA ARG A 204 6.19 -20.06 -9.61
C ARG A 204 7.51 -19.51 -9.08
N VAL A 205 8.05 -20.20 -8.07
CA VAL A 205 9.33 -19.85 -7.44
C VAL A 205 10.49 -20.12 -8.39
N SER A 206 11.23 -19.07 -8.76
CA SER A 206 12.45 -19.15 -9.57
C SER A 206 13.68 -19.47 -8.71
N ASN A 207 14.82 -19.77 -9.37
CA ASN A 207 16.09 -19.95 -8.66
C ASN A 207 16.56 -18.67 -7.95
N LEU A 208 16.23 -17.49 -8.49
CA LEU A 208 16.56 -16.22 -7.84
C LEU A 208 15.74 -16.03 -6.56
N ASP A 209 14.45 -16.40 -6.60
CA ASP A 209 13.57 -16.34 -5.43
C ASP A 209 14.09 -17.22 -4.31
N ARG A 210 14.47 -18.47 -4.64
CA ARG A 210 15.09 -19.40 -3.68
C ARG A 210 16.34 -18.80 -3.03
N LYS A 211 17.24 -18.21 -3.81
CA LYS A 211 18.45 -17.56 -3.29
C LYS A 211 18.12 -16.41 -2.33
N MET A 212 17.16 -15.57 -2.69
CA MET A 212 16.73 -14.46 -1.83
C MET A 212 16.12 -14.98 -0.52
N ILE A 213 15.29 -16.01 -0.60
CA ILE A 213 14.65 -16.64 0.56
C ILE A 213 15.69 -17.26 1.49
N TYR A 214 16.64 -18.04 0.95
CA TYR A 214 17.74 -18.60 1.74
C TYR A 214 18.61 -17.51 2.38
N TRP A 215 18.92 -16.44 1.65
CA TRP A 215 19.67 -15.31 2.20
C TRP A 215 18.95 -14.65 3.39
N VAL A 216 17.61 -14.52 3.35
CA VAL A 216 16.83 -14.02 4.49
C VAL A 216 16.93 -14.98 5.67
N PHE A 217 16.73 -16.27 5.44
CA PHE A 217 16.79 -17.27 6.50
C PHE A 217 18.17 -17.35 7.15
N ASP A 218 19.23 -17.28 6.33
CA ASP A 218 20.61 -17.24 6.79
C ASP A 218 20.86 -16.03 7.70
N ILE A 219 20.45 -14.83 7.28
CA ILE A 219 20.60 -13.63 8.12
C ILE A 219 19.78 -13.73 9.41
N LEU A 220 18.54 -14.21 9.33
CA LEU A 220 17.70 -14.37 10.52
C LEU A 220 18.31 -15.38 11.51
N SER A 221 18.98 -16.42 11.02
CA SER A 221 19.64 -17.41 11.87
C SER A 221 20.94 -16.91 12.51
N THR A 222 21.63 -15.97 11.86
CA THR A 222 22.96 -15.49 12.28
C THR A 222 22.91 -14.17 13.08
N THR A 223 21.84 -13.40 12.96
CA THR A 223 21.75 -12.06 13.58
C THR A 223 21.22 -12.16 15.01
N GLN A 224 22.13 -12.33 15.98
CA GLN A 224 21.82 -12.39 17.43
C GLN A 224 21.12 -11.13 17.96
N VAL A 225 21.29 -9.97 17.30
CA VAL A 225 20.64 -8.68 17.63
C VAL A 225 19.11 -8.73 17.48
N LEU A 226 18.59 -9.67 16.69
CA LEU A 226 17.16 -9.85 16.57
C LEU A 226 16.55 -10.57 17.76
N SER A 227 17.31 -11.18 18.67
CA SER A 227 16.79 -11.89 19.87
C SER A 227 15.76 -11.08 20.69
N ASN A 228 15.89 -9.74 20.76
CA ASN A 228 14.92 -8.88 21.45
C ASN A 228 13.67 -8.52 20.61
N LEU A 229 13.79 -8.49 19.28
CA LEU A 229 12.64 -8.43 18.36
C LEU A 229 12.03 -9.82 18.12
N PHE A 230 12.77 -10.88 18.43
CA PHE A 230 12.41 -12.29 18.24
C PHE A 230 11.33 -12.73 19.20
N TYR A 231 11.28 -12.23 20.44
CA TYR A 231 10.20 -12.61 21.35
C TYR A 231 8.79 -12.23 20.84
N SER A 232 8.66 -11.21 19.98
CA SER A 232 7.40 -10.92 19.28
C SER A 232 7.29 -11.55 17.88
N SER A 233 8.40 -12.06 17.32
CA SER A 233 8.48 -12.59 15.95
C SER A 233 8.80 -14.08 15.84
N GLU A 234 9.06 -14.82 16.91
CA GLU A 234 9.27 -16.28 16.91
C GLU A 234 8.03 -17.04 16.40
N LEU A 235 6.83 -16.56 16.78
CA LEU A 235 5.57 -17.03 16.22
C LEU A 235 5.51 -16.78 14.71
N HIS A 236 5.97 -15.63 14.24
CA HIS A 236 5.99 -15.28 12.81
C HIS A 236 7.07 -16.02 12.03
N TYR A 237 8.26 -16.28 12.60
CA TYR A 237 9.34 -17.00 11.95
C TYR A 237 9.00 -18.48 11.80
N SER A 238 8.60 -19.14 12.89
CA SER A 238 8.21 -20.55 12.86
C SER A 238 6.99 -20.76 11.97
N TYR A 239 6.05 -19.81 11.96
CA TYR A 239 4.92 -19.79 11.04
C TYR A 239 5.36 -19.58 9.59
N LEU A 240 6.19 -18.58 9.27
CA LEU A 240 6.65 -18.35 7.90
C LEU A 240 7.51 -19.50 7.37
N TYR A 241 8.36 -20.09 8.21
CA TYR A 241 9.20 -21.22 7.87
C TYR A 241 8.36 -22.49 7.66
N SER A 242 7.46 -22.82 8.58
CA SER A 242 6.55 -23.97 8.41
C SER A 242 5.62 -23.79 7.21
N TYR A 243 5.04 -22.60 7.02
CA TYR A 243 4.18 -22.30 5.87
C TYR A 243 4.95 -22.36 4.55
N TYR A 244 6.16 -21.80 4.49
CA TYR A 244 7.02 -21.88 3.29
C TYR A 244 7.45 -23.31 2.98
N ILE A 245 7.77 -24.10 4.00
CA ILE A 245 8.09 -25.52 3.86
C ILE A 245 6.88 -26.29 3.34
N LEU A 246 5.71 -26.12 3.95
CA LEU A 246 4.49 -26.86 3.58
C LEU A 246 4.05 -26.54 2.14
N ASP A 247 4.03 -25.27 1.75
CA ASP A 247 3.66 -24.88 0.37
C ASP A 247 4.67 -25.34 -0.68
N MET A 248 5.96 -25.45 -0.34
CA MET A 248 6.96 -25.98 -1.28
C MET A 248 6.78 -27.47 -1.56
N PHE A 249 6.21 -28.23 -0.63
CA PHE A 249 5.99 -29.67 -0.77
C PHE A 249 4.66 -30.03 -1.44
N GLU A 250 3.65 -29.16 -1.42
CA GLU A 250 2.37 -29.41 -2.11
C GLU A 250 2.40 -29.10 -3.62
N VAL A 251 3.41 -28.38 -4.13
CA VAL A 251 3.51 -27.93 -5.54
C VAL A 251 4.59 -28.70 -6.33
N SER A 252 5.13 -29.79 -5.78
CA SER A 252 6.07 -30.73 -6.42
C SER A 252 5.46 -32.11 -6.62
#